data_AF-A0A661II83-F1
#
_entry.id   AF-A0A661II83-F1
#
_cell.length_a   1.000
_cell.length_b   1.000
_cell.length_c   1.000
_cell.angle_alpha   90.00
_cell.angle_beta   90.00
_cell.angle_gamma   90.00
#
_symmetry.space_group_name_H-M   'P 1'
#
loop_
_entity.id
_entity.type
_entity.pdbx_description
1 polymer ?
#
loop_
_entity_poly.entity_id
_entity_poly.type
_entity_poly.pdbx_seq_one_letter_code
_entity_poly.pdbx_strand_id
1 'polypeptide(L)'
;MPKRTGCKECGFPTCFAFAMKLATGGVDVDACPYLSEEAKEKIRDMLAPPIRPVTIGTGDRALLIGEEEVVYRHEKTFFHQPGFAILIKDTEEDGEVERKAKAAEEMSFIRIGRTLRPDMVALMSEAQDGGNFASLVERVAGMVTVPI
;
A
#
# COMPACT_ATOMS: atom_id res chain seq x y z
N MET A 1 -14.31 23.81 -17.59
CA MET A 1 -15.39 23.63 -16.60
C MET A 1 -16.73 23.45 -17.33
N PRO A 2 -17.62 22.58 -16.84
CA PRO A 2 -18.91 22.34 -17.47
C PRO A 2 -19.73 23.63 -17.47
N LYS A 3 -20.36 23.96 -18.61
CA LYS A 3 -21.19 25.18 -18.80
C LYS A 3 -22.55 25.09 -18.11
N ARG A 4 -22.65 24.40 -16.97
CA ARG A 4 -23.88 24.20 -16.20
C ARG A 4 -23.68 24.70 -14.77
N THR A 5 -24.09 25.92 -14.52
CA THR A 5 -24.06 26.55 -13.20
C THR A 5 -25.14 25.94 -12.30
N GLY A 6 -24.75 25.39 -11.14
CA GLY A 6 -25.70 25.04 -10.07
C GLY A 6 -26.48 23.72 -10.18
N CYS A 7 -26.02 22.73 -10.98
CA CYS A 7 -26.74 21.45 -11.13
C CYS A 7 -26.77 20.57 -9.87
N LYS A 8 -25.71 20.60 -9.04
CA LYS A 8 -25.56 19.83 -7.78
C LYS A 8 -25.68 18.30 -7.92
N GLU A 9 -25.61 17.77 -9.13
CA GLU A 9 -25.77 16.33 -9.40
C GLU A 9 -24.59 15.48 -8.88
N CYS A 10 -23.42 16.08 -8.66
CA CYS A 10 -22.30 15.46 -7.98
C CYS A 10 -22.40 15.51 -6.44
N GLY A 11 -23.51 16.02 -5.89
CA GLY A 11 -23.73 16.15 -4.44
C GLY A 11 -23.10 17.40 -3.80
N PHE A 12 -22.37 18.22 -4.56
CA PHE A 12 -21.75 19.46 -4.06
C PHE A 12 -22.58 20.71 -4.38
N PRO A 13 -22.59 21.72 -3.49
CA PRO A 13 -23.42 22.92 -3.67
C PRO A 13 -22.99 23.80 -4.85
N THR A 14 -21.71 23.75 -5.23
CA THR A 14 -21.14 24.49 -6.35
C THR A 14 -20.03 23.69 -7.02
N CYS A 15 -19.71 24.01 -8.29
CA CYS A 15 -18.57 23.41 -9.00
C CYS A 15 -17.23 23.70 -8.30
N PHE A 16 -17.12 24.85 -7.60
CA PHE A 16 -15.95 25.19 -6.81
C PHE A 16 -15.82 24.30 -5.57
N ALA A 17 -16.92 24.00 -4.87
CA ALA A 17 -16.90 23.07 -3.73
C ALA A 17 -16.49 21.65 -4.16
N PHE A 18 -16.97 21.19 -5.32
CA PHE A 18 -16.48 19.96 -5.94
C PHE A 18 -14.98 20.02 -6.26
N ALA A 19 -14.51 21.08 -6.93
CA ALA A 19 -13.10 21.24 -7.28
C ALA A 19 -12.17 21.27 -6.06
N MET A 20 -12.58 21.92 -4.96
CA MET A 20 -11.80 21.91 -3.71
C MET A 20 -11.73 20.52 -3.10
N LYS A 21 -12.84 19.76 -3.09
CA LYS A 21 -12.84 18.39 -2.57
C LYS A 21 -12.05 17.43 -3.44
N LEU A 22 -12.09 17.62 -4.75
CA LEU A 22 -11.30 16.87 -5.72
C LEU A 22 -9.80 17.13 -5.54
N ALA A 23 -9.40 18.40 -5.37
CA ALA A 23 -8.01 18.79 -5.14
C ALA A 23 -7.42 18.22 -3.84
N THR A 24 -8.26 17.92 -2.85
CA THR A 24 -7.85 17.28 -1.59
C THR A 24 -8.01 15.75 -1.59
N GLY A 25 -8.31 15.12 -2.73
CA GLY A 25 -8.53 13.67 -2.85
C GLY A 25 -9.81 13.15 -2.16
N GLY A 26 -10.74 14.04 -1.78
CA GLY A 26 -11.95 13.68 -1.04
C GLY A 26 -13.14 13.24 -1.92
N VAL A 27 -12.98 13.25 -3.24
CA VAL A 27 -13.97 12.79 -4.22
C VAL A 27 -13.25 12.45 -5.53
N ASP A 28 -13.76 11.46 -6.27
CA ASP A 28 -13.25 11.12 -7.60
C ASP A 28 -13.78 12.09 -8.68
N VAL A 29 -13.00 12.26 -9.76
CA VAL A 29 -13.38 13.10 -10.92
C VAL A 29 -14.65 12.58 -11.61
N ASP A 30 -14.90 11.27 -11.53
CA ASP A 30 -16.05 10.59 -12.13
C ASP A 30 -17.37 10.94 -11.44
N ALA A 31 -17.34 11.56 -10.25
CA ALA A 31 -18.54 12.03 -9.57
C ALA A 31 -19.27 13.17 -10.33
N CYS A 32 -18.60 13.84 -11.27
CA CYS A 32 -19.25 14.83 -12.13
C CYS A 32 -19.63 14.21 -13.48
N PRO A 33 -20.93 13.97 -13.77
CA PRO A 33 -21.37 13.34 -15.02
C PRO A 33 -21.17 14.22 -16.26
N TYR A 34 -20.81 15.50 -16.07
CA TYR A 34 -20.71 16.51 -17.12
C TYR A 34 -19.28 16.83 -17.55
N LEU A 35 -18.28 16.18 -16.97
CA LEU A 35 -16.90 16.30 -17.45
C LEU A 35 -16.74 15.42 -18.69
N SER A 36 -16.12 15.97 -19.75
CA SER A 36 -15.69 15.17 -20.88
C SER A 36 -14.60 14.19 -20.45
N GLU A 37 -14.50 13.04 -21.13
CA GLU A 37 -13.47 12.05 -20.84
C GLU A 37 -12.05 12.65 -20.94
N GLU A 38 -11.80 13.51 -21.93
CA GLU A 38 -10.51 14.24 -22.05
C GLU A 38 -10.22 15.13 -20.82
N ALA A 39 -11.24 15.80 -20.27
CA ALA A 39 -11.07 16.63 -19.07
C ALA A 39 -10.83 15.77 -17.84
N LYS A 40 -11.52 14.63 -17.71
CA LYS A 40 -11.32 13.68 -16.62
C LYS A 40 -9.90 13.15 -16.63
N GLU A 41 -9.40 12.71 -17.79
CA GLU A 41 -8.05 12.16 -17.93
C GLU A 41 -6.97 13.17 -17.52
N LYS A 42 -7.03 14.41 -18.03
CA LYS A 42 -6.09 15.48 -17.63
C LYS A 42 -6.13 15.77 -16.13
N ILE A 43 -7.32 15.77 -15.54
CA ILE A 43 -7.47 16.02 -14.10
C ILE A 43 -6.92 14.85 -13.29
N ARG A 44 -7.16 13.59 -13.69
CA ARG A 44 -6.57 12.41 -13.02
C ARG A 44 -5.05 12.44 -13.09
N ASP A 45 -4.48 12.80 -14.24
CA ASP A 45 -3.04 12.89 -14.43
C ASP A 45 -2.42 13.98 -13.54
N MET A 46 -3.05 15.16 -13.49
CA MET A 46 -2.61 16.26 -12.61
C MET A 46 -2.75 15.96 -11.11
N LEU A 47 -3.71 15.12 -10.73
CA LEU A 47 -3.96 14.74 -9.34
C LEU A 47 -3.28 13.43 -8.95
N ALA A 48 -2.60 12.76 -9.90
CA ALA A 48 -1.92 11.52 -9.61
C ALA A 48 -0.88 11.76 -8.50
N PRO A 49 -0.87 10.91 -7.44
CA PRO A 49 0.10 11.08 -6.37
C PRO A 49 1.51 10.95 -6.94
N PRO A 50 2.48 11.75 -6.45
CA PRO A 50 3.86 11.71 -6.95
C PRO A 50 4.49 10.33 -6.73
N ILE A 51 4.04 9.62 -5.69
CA ILE A 51 4.43 8.25 -5.39
C ILE A 51 3.17 7.38 -5.47
N ARG A 52 3.14 6.42 -6.39
CA ARG A 52 2.00 5.52 -6.53
C ARG A 52 1.88 4.59 -5.30
N PRO A 53 0.66 4.32 -4.80
CA PRO A 53 0.45 3.28 -3.80
C PRO A 53 0.75 1.90 -4.39
N VAL A 54 1.34 1.02 -3.58
CA VAL A 54 1.58 -0.38 -3.90
C VAL A 54 1.13 -1.23 -2.72
N THR A 55 0.24 -2.18 -3.00
CA THR A 55 -0.19 -3.19 -2.03
C THR A 55 0.60 -4.47 -2.25
N ILE A 56 1.26 -4.95 -1.20
CA ILE A 56 2.02 -6.20 -1.18
C ILE A 56 1.20 -7.25 -0.41
N GLY A 57 0.90 -8.36 -1.07
CA GLY A 57 0.07 -9.44 -0.52
C GLY A 57 -1.43 -9.18 -0.64
N THR A 58 -2.22 -9.98 0.09
CA THR A 58 -3.70 -9.95 0.04
C THR A 58 -4.31 -10.18 1.43
N GLY A 59 -5.59 -9.86 1.59
CA GLY A 59 -6.32 -10.05 2.85
C GLY A 59 -5.94 -9.05 3.96
N ASP A 60 -6.24 -9.40 5.21
CA ASP A 60 -6.07 -8.52 6.39
C ASP A 60 -4.60 -8.24 6.74
N ARG A 61 -3.69 -9.00 6.14
CA ARG A 61 -2.23 -8.93 6.31
C ARG A 61 -1.55 -8.14 5.18
N ALA A 62 -2.29 -7.63 4.20
CA ALA A 62 -1.72 -6.90 3.07
C ALA A 62 -1.05 -5.60 3.54
N LEU A 63 0.14 -5.34 3.01
CA LEU A 63 0.93 -4.15 3.33
C LEU A 63 0.75 -3.10 2.22
N LEU A 64 0.18 -1.95 2.57
CA LEU A 64 0.07 -0.79 1.68
C LEU A 64 1.23 0.18 1.96
N ILE A 65 2.02 0.48 0.93
CA ILE A 65 3.12 1.45 0.97
C ILE A 65 3.01 2.44 -0.19
N GLY A 66 3.69 3.59 -0.07
CA GLY A 66 3.66 4.64 -1.08
C GLY A 66 2.61 5.70 -0.77
N GLU A 67 2.12 6.40 -1.80
CA GLU A 67 1.15 7.51 -1.65
C GLU A 67 1.61 8.61 -0.69
N GLU A 68 2.93 8.80 -0.59
CA GLU A 68 3.51 9.86 0.23
C GLU A 68 3.60 11.17 -0.58
N GLU A 69 3.27 12.28 0.07
CA GLU A 69 3.19 13.60 -0.58
C GLU A 69 4.31 14.55 -0.17
N VAL A 70 4.97 14.30 0.97
CA VAL A 70 5.92 15.23 1.59
C VAL A 70 7.24 14.58 1.92
N VAL A 71 8.31 15.36 1.86
CA VAL A 71 9.64 14.92 2.31
C VAL A 71 9.76 15.06 3.82
N TYR A 72 9.16 16.11 4.39
CA TYR A 72 9.24 16.38 5.82
C TYR A 72 7.87 16.28 6.50
N ARG A 73 7.81 15.49 7.57
CA ARG A 73 6.59 15.25 8.37
C ARG A 73 5.98 16.46 9.08
N HIS A 74 6.59 17.64 8.97
CA HIS A 74 6.03 18.88 9.52
C HIS A 74 5.31 19.72 8.47
N GLU A 75 5.52 19.44 7.19
CA GLU A 75 4.77 20.04 6.08
C GLU A 75 3.37 19.40 5.98
N LYS A 76 3.32 18.08 6.15
CA LYS A 76 2.10 17.27 6.24
C LYS A 76 2.42 15.97 7.00
N THR A 77 1.46 15.05 7.11
CA THR A 77 1.68 13.72 7.67
C THR A 77 2.29 12.77 6.65
N PHE A 78 3.02 11.76 7.14
CA PHE A 78 3.24 10.52 6.40
C PHE A 78 2.01 9.63 6.55
N PHE A 79 1.58 9.00 5.48
CA PHE A 79 0.31 8.29 5.43
C PHE A 79 0.47 6.79 5.70
N HIS A 80 1.52 6.17 5.16
CA HIS A 80 1.76 4.73 5.25
C HIS A 80 3.02 4.45 6.08
N GLN A 81 2.91 3.54 7.04
CA GLN A 81 4.07 3.10 7.80
C GLN A 81 5.01 2.27 6.89
N PRO A 82 6.33 2.37 7.07
CA PRO A 82 7.25 1.51 6.34
C PRO A 82 7.05 0.05 6.76
N GLY A 83 7.07 -0.85 5.78
CA GLY A 83 7.01 -2.29 6.04
C GLY A 83 8.35 -2.84 6.52
N PHE A 84 8.30 -3.72 7.52
CA PHE A 84 9.45 -4.49 7.97
C PHE A 84 9.36 -5.95 7.56
N ALA A 85 10.41 -6.45 6.91
CA ALA A 85 10.52 -7.82 6.45
C ALA A 85 11.51 -8.63 7.30
N ILE A 86 11.19 -9.89 7.59
CA ILE A 86 12.17 -10.85 8.11
C ILE A 86 12.83 -11.57 6.92
N LEU A 87 14.15 -11.48 6.82
CA LEU A 87 14.92 -12.14 5.78
C LEU A 87 15.15 -13.62 6.10
N ILE A 88 14.79 -14.51 5.18
CA ILE A 88 15.07 -15.95 5.22
C ILE A 88 15.80 -16.35 3.93
N LYS A 89 16.94 -17.02 4.07
CA LYS A 89 17.74 -17.48 2.94
C LYS A 89 17.57 -18.98 2.69
N ASP A 90 17.78 -19.41 1.45
CA ASP A 90 17.79 -20.82 1.04
C ASP A 90 19.00 -21.63 1.52
N THR A 91 20.01 -20.96 2.09
CA THR A 91 21.20 -21.55 2.71
C THR A 91 21.04 -21.78 4.21
N GLU A 92 19.95 -21.32 4.82
CA GLU A 92 19.71 -21.50 6.25
C GLU A 92 19.23 -22.91 6.57
N GLU A 93 19.63 -23.41 7.74
CA GLU A 93 19.15 -24.70 8.23
C GLU A 93 17.66 -24.66 8.53
N ASP A 94 17.01 -25.81 8.40
CA ASP A 94 15.57 -25.99 8.58
C ASP A 94 15.02 -25.40 9.89
N GLY A 95 15.75 -25.55 10.99
CA GLY A 95 15.35 -25.01 12.28
C GLY A 95 15.35 -23.48 12.33
N GLU A 96 16.26 -22.83 11.61
CA GLU A 96 16.33 -21.36 11.54
C GLU A 96 15.24 -20.79 10.63
N VAL A 97 14.95 -21.45 9.50
CA VAL A 97 13.83 -21.11 8.62
C VAL A 97 12.51 -21.12 9.41
N GLU A 98 12.26 -22.20 10.16
CA GLU A 98 11.05 -22.32 10.98
C GLU A 98 10.99 -21.27 12.09
N ARG A 99 12.11 -21.03 12.78
CA ARG A 99 12.19 -20.01 13.83
C ARG A 99 11.84 -18.62 13.29
N LYS A 100 12.34 -18.26 12.12
CA LYS A 100 12.09 -16.97 11.47
C LYS A 100 10.68 -16.85 10.91
N ALA A 101 10.17 -17.88 10.25
CA ALA A 101 8.79 -17.93 9.77
C ALA A 101 7.80 -17.75 10.93
N LYS A 102 8.01 -18.48 12.04
CA LYS A 102 7.23 -18.32 13.26
C LYS A 102 7.32 -16.93 13.86
N ALA A 103 8.52 -16.32 13.86
CA ALA A 103 8.68 -14.94 14.30
C ALA A 103 7.92 -13.95 13.41
N ALA A 104 7.84 -14.17 12.10
CA ALA A 104 7.08 -13.30 11.21
C ALA A 104 5.57 -13.33 11.51
N GLU A 105 5.07 -14.49 11.93
CA GLU A 105 3.66 -14.69 12.23
C GLU A 105 3.27 -14.20 13.63
N GLU A 106 4.06 -14.55 14.64
CA GLU A 106 3.67 -14.41 16.05
C GLU A 106 4.30 -13.20 16.76
N MET A 107 5.45 -12.70 16.28
CA MET A 107 6.18 -11.65 16.98
C MET A 107 5.36 -10.35 16.98
N SER A 108 4.96 -9.91 18.17
CA SER A 108 4.26 -8.65 18.34
C SER A 108 4.67 -7.95 19.63
N PHE A 109 4.70 -6.63 19.58
CA PHE A 109 5.03 -5.76 20.71
C PHE A 109 3.99 -4.67 20.83
N ILE A 110 3.56 -4.37 22.06
CA ILE A 110 2.69 -3.22 22.32
C ILE A 110 3.54 -2.03 22.72
N ARG A 111 3.52 -0.97 21.93
CA ARG A 111 4.21 0.29 22.21
C ARG A 111 3.21 1.44 22.19
N ILE A 112 2.91 2.00 23.36
CA ILE A 112 1.98 3.13 23.53
C ILE A 112 0.64 2.85 22.83
N GLY A 113 0.05 1.68 23.10
CA GLY A 113 -1.23 1.27 22.53
C GLY A 113 -1.21 0.87 21.05
N ARG A 114 -0.04 0.82 20.40
CA ARG A 114 0.12 0.31 19.03
C ARG A 114 0.76 -1.06 19.04
N THR A 115 0.24 -1.99 18.24
CA THR A 115 0.85 -3.28 17.99
C THR A 115 1.88 -3.16 16.88
N LEU A 116 3.15 -3.39 17.20
CA LEU A 116 4.26 -3.48 16.26
C LEU A 116 4.51 -4.96 15.95
N ARG A 117 4.57 -5.33 14.68
CA ARG A 117 4.82 -6.69 14.20
C ARG A 117 5.54 -6.64 12.85
N PRO A 118 6.21 -7.72 12.42
CA PRO A 118 6.70 -7.85 11.06
C PRO A 118 5.53 -7.82 10.06
N ASP A 119 5.73 -7.08 8.98
CA ASP A 119 4.72 -6.92 7.94
C ASP A 119 4.81 -8.05 6.93
N MET A 120 6.02 -8.50 6.61
CA MET A 120 6.28 -9.49 5.56
C MET A 120 7.49 -10.39 5.85
N VAL A 121 7.69 -11.39 5.02
CA VAL A 121 8.93 -12.17 4.93
C VAL A 121 9.60 -11.85 3.60
N ALA A 122 10.93 -11.78 3.58
CA ALA A 122 11.71 -11.66 2.37
C ALA A 122 12.49 -12.95 2.17
N LEU A 123 12.23 -13.64 1.06
CA LEU A 123 12.94 -14.85 0.69
C LEU A 123 14.11 -14.51 -0.23
N MET A 124 15.30 -15.02 0.09
CA MET A 124 16.52 -14.77 -0.68
C MET A 124 17.11 -16.09 -1.17
N SER A 125 17.31 -16.19 -2.49
CA SER A 125 18.15 -17.24 -3.06
C SER A 125 19.61 -16.82 -3.00
N GLU A 126 20.32 -17.27 -1.97
CA GLU A 126 21.75 -17.06 -1.81
C GLU A 126 22.54 -18.16 -2.51
N ALA A 127 22.03 -19.39 -2.50
CA ALA A 127 22.64 -20.52 -3.21
C ALA A 127 22.54 -20.40 -4.74
N GLN A 128 21.61 -19.56 -5.24
CA GLN A 128 21.28 -19.43 -6.66
C GLN A 128 20.79 -20.76 -7.30
N ASP A 129 20.19 -21.62 -6.50
CA ASP A 129 19.56 -22.87 -6.93
C ASP A 129 18.03 -22.70 -6.94
N GLY A 130 17.44 -22.72 -8.13
CA GLY A 130 16.01 -22.52 -8.32
C GLY A 130 15.15 -23.61 -7.67
N GLY A 131 15.64 -24.85 -7.57
CA GLY A 131 14.91 -25.95 -6.93
C GLY A 131 14.88 -25.80 -5.41
N ASN A 132 16.02 -25.43 -4.82
CA ASN A 132 16.10 -25.15 -3.38
C ASN A 132 15.24 -23.93 -3.02
N PHE A 133 15.32 -22.85 -3.82
CA PHE A 133 14.53 -21.65 -3.57
C PHE A 133 13.02 -21.90 -3.71
N ALA A 134 12.57 -22.65 -4.71
CA ALA A 134 11.15 -23.01 -4.84
C ALA A 134 10.66 -23.81 -3.63
N SER A 135 11.47 -24.75 -3.14
CA SER A 135 11.15 -25.56 -1.95
C SER A 135 11.05 -24.69 -0.69
N LEU A 136 11.93 -23.70 -0.54
CA LEU A 136 11.86 -22.71 0.54
C LEU A 136 10.57 -21.89 0.46
N VAL A 137 10.22 -21.38 -0.73
CA VAL A 137 9.01 -20.57 -0.95
C VAL A 137 7.76 -21.35 -0.57
N GLU A 138 7.60 -22.58 -1.08
CA GLU A 138 6.44 -23.43 -0.78
C GLU A 138 6.32 -23.71 0.72
N ARG A 139 7.46 -24.02 1.36
CA ARG A 139 7.50 -24.28 2.80
C ARG A 139 7.09 -23.06 3.61
N VAL A 140 7.69 -21.90 3.35
CA VAL A 140 7.39 -20.67 4.11
C VAL A 140 5.97 -20.21 3.85
N ALA A 141 5.49 -20.27 2.61
CA ALA A 141 4.10 -19.94 2.26
C ALA A 141 3.07 -20.78 3.02
N GLY A 142 3.40 -22.04 3.36
CA GLY A 142 2.56 -22.90 4.19
C GLY A 142 2.61 -22.58 5.70
N MET A 143 3.56 -21.76 6.15
CA MET A 143 3.78 -21.45 7.58
C MET A 143 3.29 -20.06 7.98
N VAL A 144 3.19 -19.12 7.04
CA VAL A 144 2.90 -17.71 7.33
C VAL A 144 1.68 -17.19 6.56
N THR A 145 0.95 -16.26 7.18
CA THR A 145 -0.14 -15.50 6.52
C THR A 145 0.33 -14.14 6.04
N VAL A 146 1.56 -13.78 6.37
CA VAL A 146 2.22 -12.54 5.98
C VAL A 146 2.59 -12.58 4.49
N PRO A 147 2.64 -11.43 3.78
CA PRO A 147 3.17 -11.38 2.42
C PRO A 147 4.62 -11.89 2.36
N ILE A 148 4.97 -12.54 1.26
CA ILE A 148 6.31 -13.10 0.95
C ILE A 148 6.81 -12.54 -0.38
#